data_AF-A0A7V2DZE1-F1
#
_entry.id   AF-A0A7V2DZE1-F1
#
_cell.length_a   1.000
_cell.length_b   1.000
_cell.length_c   1.000
_cell.angle_alpha   90.00
_cell.angle_beta   90.00
_cell.angle_gamma   90.00
#
_symmetry.space_group_name_H-M   'P 1'
#
loop_
_entity.id
_entity.type
_entity.pdbx_description
1 polymer ?
#
loop_
_entity_poly.entity_id
_entity_poly.type
_entity_poly.pdbx_seq_one_letter_code
_entity_poly.pdbx_strand_id
1 'polypeptide(L)'
;MANADHNPHRRRLYLPVLPPGTAARDTHVAHAVGCAQTARPAPRPPWLKVKARTGPNYAELKGLMRGLDLHTVCEEAGCPNIYECWEDREATFLILGDRCTRRCGFCDVMTAKPLPVDEEEPRRVAEAVRAMGLRHVVVTGVA
;
A
#
# COMPACT_ATOMS: atom_id res chain seq x y z
N MET A 1 6.10 4.22 19.79
CA MET A 1 6.91 3.03 19.47
C MET A 1 6.57 2.64 18.04
N ALA A 2 7.48 2.87 17.10
CA ALA A 2 7.25 2.65 15.68
C ALA A 2 7.16 1.14 15.40
N ASN A 3 6.01 0.66 14.92
CA ASN A 3 5.80 -0.75 14.61
C ASN A 3 6.73 -1.18 13.47
N ALA A 4 7.55 -2.21 13.75
CA ALA A 4 8.62 -2.72 12.91
C ALA A 4 8.13 -3.61 11.74
N ASP A 5 6.93 -3.38 11.22
CA ASP A 5 6.26 -4.23 10.22
C ASP A 5 5.88 -3.50 8.93
N HIS A 6 6.55 -2.40 8.60
CA HIS A 6 6.47 -1.88 7.23
C HIS A 6 7.30 -2.82 6.34
N ASN A 7 6.66 -3.70 5.54
CA ASN A 7 7.34 -4.66 4.66
C ASN A 7 7.27 -4.26 3.18
N PRO A 8 8.11 -3.31 2.73
CA PRO A 8 8.16 -2.90 1.34
C PRO A 8 9.14 -3.81 0.56
N HIS A 9 8.78 -5.10 0.37
CA HIS A 9 9.39 -6.08 -0.58
C HIS A 9 10.25 -7.27 -0.06
N ARG A 10 10.13 -7.77 1.18
CA ARG A 10 10.59 -9.15 1.48
C ARG A 10 9.51 -10.00 2.17
N ARG A 11 8.58 -10.42 1.30
CA ARG A 11 7.44 -11.32 1.46
C ARG A 11 7.61 -12.36 2.57
N ARG A 12 6.93 -12.15 3.71
CA ARG A 12 6.44 -13.22 4.59
C ARG A 12 4.94 -13.32 4.40
N LEU A 13 4.55 -14.40 3.73
CA LEU A 13 3.19 -14.83 3.50
C LEU A 13 2.53 -15.03 4.86
N TYR A 14 1.38 -14.41 5.11
CA TYR A 14 0.55 -14.78 6.24
C TYR A 14 0.31 -16.29 6.19
N LEU A 15 0.86 -17.00 7.18
CA LEU A 15 0.60 -18.42 7.42
C LEU A 15 -0.92 -18.60 7.63
N PRO A 16 -1.51 -19.74 7.24
CA PRO A 16 -2.86 -20.06 7.67
C PRO A 16 -2.91 -20.01 9.20
N VAL A 17 -3.92 -19.34 9.77
CA VAL A 17 -4.19 -19.38 11.21
C VAL A 17 -4.46 -20.83 11.58
N LEU A 18 -3.48 -21.49 12.19
CA LEU A 18 -3.66 -22.82 12.77
C LEU A 18 -4.22 -22.67 14.19
N PRO A 19 -5.16 -23.54 14.61
CA PRO A 19 -5.73 -23.50 15.96
C PRO A 19 -4.67 -23.79 17.03
N PRO A 20 -4.85 -23.26 18.26
CA PRO A 20 -3.87 -23.44 19.34
C PRO A 20 -3.71 -24.92 19.69
N GLY A 21 -2.45 -25.40 19.68
CA GLY A 21 -2.09 -26.78 20.03
C GLY A 21 -1.53 -27.64 18.90
N THR A 22 -1.41 -27.12 17.67
CA THR A 22 -0.75 -27.82 16.56
C THR A 22 0.74 -27.45 16.50
N ALA A 23 1.62 -28.42 16.80
CA ALA A 23 3.06 -28.27 16.61
C ALA A 23 3.36 -28.26 15.11
N ALA A 24 3.83 -27.12 14.58
CA ALA A 24 4.31 -27.02 13.22
C ALA A 24 5.55 -27.92 13.06
N ARG A 25 5.41 -29.01 12.29
CA ARG A 25 6.57 -29.75 11.79
C ARG A 25 7.08 -29.00 10.57
N ASP A 26 8.31 -28.51 10.67
CA ASP A 26 9.04 -27.86 9.56
C ASP A 26 9.42 -28.89 8.49
N THR A 27 8.45 -29.33 7.71
CA THR A 27 8.65 -30.20 6.54
C THR A 27 8.10 -29.61 5.25
N HIS A 28 7.76 -28.32 5.23
CA HIS A 28 7.20 -27.70 4.04
C HIS A 28 8.27 -26.93 3.27
N VAL A 29 8.83 -27.63 2.28
CA VAL A 29 9.30 -27.04 1.03
C VAL A 29 8.34 -25.92 0.65
N ALA A 30 8.87 -24.76 0.25
CA ALA A 30 8.11 -23.60 -0.20
C ALA A 30 7.23 -23.94 -1.41
N HIS A 31 6.09 -24.60 -1.18
CA HIS A 31 5.03 -24.74 -2.16
C HIS A 31 4.27 -23.43 -2.18
N ALA A 32 4.85 -22.47 -2.88
CA ALA A 32 4.14 -21.34 -3.43
C ALA A 32 3.02 -21.87 -4.34
N VAL A 33 1.84 -22.12 -3.78
CA VAL A 33 0.62 -22.19 -4.57
C VAL A 33 0.29 -20.76 -4.98
N GLY A 34 0.81 -20.37 -6.14
CA GLY A 34 0.70 -19.03 -6.72
C GLY A 34 2.03 -18.61 -7.32
N CYS A 35 2.26 -19.00 -8.58
CA CYS A 35 3.39 -18.64 -9.45
C CYS A 35 4.65 -18.22 -8.71
N ALA A 36 5.49 -19.21 -8.41
CA ALA A 36 6.87 -19.00 -8.06
C ALA A 36 7.51 -18.04 -9.10
N GLN A 37 7.66 -16.77 -8.74
CA GLN A 37 8.55 -15.84 -9.45
C GLN A 37 9.99 -16.28 -9.11
N THR A 38 10.40 -17.41 -9.67
CA THR A 38 11.76 -17.97 -9.52
C THR A 38 12.77 -17.26 -10.41
N ALA A 39 12.31 -16.48 -11.40
CA ALA A 39 13.13 -15.61 -12.20
C ALA A 39 13.16 -14.20 -11.61
N ARG A 40 14.36 -13.63 -11.42
CA ARG A 40 14.49 -12.18 -11.24
C ARG A 40 13.83 -11.51 -12.46
N PRO A 41 12.89 -10.58 -12.26
CA PRO A 41 12.27 -9.90 -13.38
C PRO A 41 13.35 -9.26 -14.24
N ALA A 42 13.22 -9.44 -15.56
CA ALA A 42 14.10 -8.77 -16.51
C ALA A 42 14.07 -7.26 -16.25
N PRO A 43 15.19 -6.53 -16.48
CA PRO A 43 15.21 -5.09 -16.33
C PRO A 43 14.06 -4.45 -17.10
N ARG A 44 13.35 -3.51 -16.46
CA ARG A 44 12.29 -2.74 -17.14
C ARG A 44 12.88 -2.03 -18.36
N PRO A 45 12.22 -2.09 -19.53
CA PRO A 45 12.70 -1.42 -20.73
C PRO A 45 12.75 0.11 -20.53
N PRO A 46 13.60 0.84 -21.27
CA PRO A 46 13.79 2.29 -21.06
C PRO A 46 12.50 3.11 -21.12
N TRP A 47 11.57 2.76 -22.00
CA TRP A 47 10.29 3.48 -22.19
C TRP A 47 9.31 3.33 -21.03
N LEU A 48 9.48 2.31 -20.17
CA LEU A 48 8.62 2.07 -19.00
C LEU A 48 9.16 2.75 -17.72
N LYS A 49 10.33 3.40 -17.79
CA LYS A 49 10.96 4.04 -16.62
C LYS A 49 10.46 5.46 -16.48
N VAL A 50 9.85 5.75 -15.33
CA VAL A 50 9.50 7.12 -14.91
C VAL A 50 10.69 7.79 -14.23
N LYS A 51 10.76 9.12 -14.31
CA LYS A 51 11.75 9.93 -13.58
C LYS A 51 11.12 10.42 -12.28
N ALA A 52 11.65 9.95 -11.14
CA ALA A 52 11.24 10.48 -9.85
C ALA A 52 11.64 11.95 -9.72
N ARG A 53 10.65 12.81 -9.48
CA ARG A 53 10.85 14.23 -9.15
C ARG A 53 10.13 14.51 -7.85
N THR A 54 10.88 14.90 -6.82
CA THR A 54 10.33 15.25 -5.52
C THR A 54 10.35 16.77 -5.39
N GLY A 55 9.23 17.41 -5.73
CA GLY A 55 9.06 18.84 -5.54
C GLY A 55 8.42 19.16 -4.18
N PRO A 56 8.07 20.44 -3.96
CA PRO A 56 7.50 20.90 -2.70
C PRO A 56 6.12 20.30 -2.44
N ASN A 57 5.27 20.15 -3.47
CA ASN A 57 3.92 19.60 -3.31
C ASN A 57 3.99 18.13 -2.90
N TYR A 58 4.87 17.32 -3.50
CA TYR A 58 5.08 15.93 -3.10
C TYR A 58 5.46 15.81 -1.62
N ALA A 59 6.39 16.64 -1.15
CA ALA A 59 6.84 16.63 0.25
C ALA A 59 5.73 17.07 1.21
N GLU A 60 4.97 18.10 0.84
CA GLU A 60 3.80 18.58 1.56
C GLU A 60 2.74 17.46 1.71
N LEU A 61 2.33 16.87 0.58
CA LEU A 61 1.34 15.78 0.55
C LEU A 61 1.80 14.59 1.40
N LYS A 62 3.07 14.21 1.30
CA LYS A 62 3.65 13.11 2.09
C LYS A 62 3.62 13.38 3.59
N GLY A 63 3.94 14.61 3.99
CA GLY A 63 3.89 15.01 5.40
C GLY A 63 2.46 14.97 5.93
N LEU A 64 1.52 15.45 5.12
CA LEU A 64 0.11 15.55 5.49
C LEU A 64 -0.57 14.18 5.61
N MET A 65 -0.33 13.26 4.67
CA MET A 65 -0.86 11.88 4.75
C MET A 65 -0.45 11.19 6.04
N ARG A 66 0.82 11.36 6.45
CA ARG A 66 1.33 10.82 7.72
C ARG A 66 0.76 11.52 8.94
N GLY A 67 0.53 12.84 8.85
CA GLY A 67 -0.03 13.63 9.95
C GLY A 67 -1.51 13.32 10.24
N LEU A 68 -2.27 12.95 9.20
CA LEU A 68 -3.70 12.64 9.29
C LEU A 68 -4.00 11.14 9.38
N ASP A 69 -2.97 10.28 9.44
CA ASP A 69 -3.12 8.82 9.48
C ASP A 69 -4.03 8.31 8.35
N LEU A 70 -3.66 8.66 7.12
CA LEU A 70 -4.38 8.31 5.89
C LEU A 70 -3.51 7.48 4.95
N HIS A 71 -4.16 6.60 4.20
CA HIS A 71 -3.52 5.75 3.21
C HIS A 71 -3.91 6.16 1.78
N THR A 72 -3.01 5.91 0.83
CA THR A 72 -3.24 6.16 -0.59
C THR A 72 -2.83 4.95 -1.41
N VAL A 73 -3.58 4.63 -2.47
CA VAL A 73 -3.15 3.59 -3.41
C VAL A 73 -1.85 4.00 -4.14
N CYS A 74 -1.57 5.31 -4.19
CA CYS A 74 -0.34 5.85 -4.74
C CYS A 74 0.89 5.26 -4.03
N GLU A 75 0.85 5.19 -2.70
CA GLU A 75 1.93 4.61 -1.88
C GLU A 75 1.77 3.09 -1.74
N GLU A 76 0.59 2.61 -1.32
CA GLU A 76 0.39 1.19 -0.95
C GLU A 76 0.48 0.23 -2.14
N ALA A 77 0.19 0.68 -3.36
CA ALA A 77 0.33 -0.14 -4.57
C ALA A 77 1.64 0.15 -5.34
N GLY A 78 2.53 0.98 -4.80
CA GLY A 78 3.81 1.31 -5.44
C GLY A 78 3.66 2.01 -6.80
N CYS A 79 2.69 2.93 -6.92
CA CYS A 79 2.38 3.60 -8.18
C CYS A 79 3.59 4.44 -8.67
N PRO A 80 4.11 4.18 -9.89
CA PRO A 80 5.26 4.92 -10.41
C PRO A 80 4.95 6.41 -10.67
N ASN A 81 3.67 6.77 -10.84
CA ASN A 81 3.23 8.12 -11.18
C ASN A 81 3.02 9.01 -9.94
N ILE A 82 3.26 8.52 -8.72
CA ILE A 82 3.05 9.27 -7.49
C ILE A 82 3.73 10.66 -7.51
N TYR A 83 4.92 10.74 -8.10
CA TYR A 83 5.70 11.99 -8.20
C TYR A 83 5.04 13.04 -9.08
N GLU A 84 4.35 12.63 -10.13
CA GLU A 84 3.67 13.54 -11.06
C GLU A 84 2.30 13.93 -10.49
N CYS A 85 1.49 12.93 -10.13
CA CYS A 85 0.14 13.16 -9.60
C CYS A 85 0.16 14.07 -8.37
N TRP A 86 1.08 13.84 -7.42
CA TRP A 86 1.13 14.64 -6.20
C TRP A 86 1.66 16.05 -6.44
N GLU A 87 2.59 16.22 -7.38
CA GLU A 87 3.01 17.56 -7.80
C GLU A 87 1.86 18.33 -8.45
N ASP A 88 0.98 17.63 -9.16
CA ASP A 88 -0.25 18.16 -9.73
C ASP A 88 -1.43 18.25 -8.75
N ARG A 89 -1.21 18.04 -7.45
CA ARG A 89 -2.28 18.08 -6.44
C ARG A 89 -3.44 17.14 -6.80
N GLU A 90 -3.11 15.92 -7.21
CA GLU A 90 -4.03 14.81 -7.44
C GLU A 90 -3.66 13.63 -6.56
N ALA A 91 -4.64 13.01 -5.92
CA ALA A 91 -4.41 11.85 -5.08
C ALA A 91 -5.58 10.87 -5.10
N THR A 92 -5.24 9.60 -4.92
CA THR A 92 -6.21 8.51 -4.79
C THR A 92 -6.12 7.92 -3.39
N PHE A 93 -7.11 8.20 -2.55
CA PHE A 93 -7.20 7.70 -1.19
C PHE A 93 -7.57 6.21 -1.17
N LEU A 94 -6.99 5.48 -0.22
CA LEU A 94 -7.31 4.10 0.08
C LEU A 94 -7.95 4.05 1.47
N ILE A 95 -9.28 3.98 1.51
CA ILE A 95 -10.05 3.90 2.76
C ILE A 95 -10.07 2.47 3.33
N LEU A 96 -10.45 2.34 4.60
CA LEU A 96 -10.44 1.08 5.36
C LEU A 96 -9.03 0.54 5.65
N GLY A 97 -8.03 1.42 5.61
CA GLY A 97 -6.63 1.11 5.92
C GLY A 97 -5.81 0.51 4.77
N ASP A 98 -4.64 -0.01 5.10
CA ASP A 98 -3.64 -0.59 4.18
C ASP A 98 -3.73 -2.11 4.02
N ARG A 99 -4.66 -2.76 4.73
CA ARG A 99 -4.74 -4.24 4.83
C ARG A 99 -5.95 -4.78 4.10
N CYS A 100 -5.68 -5.47 2.99
CA CYS A 100 -6.69 -6.19 2.22
C CYS A 100 -6.82 -7.65 2.70
N THR A 101 -8.04 -8.15 2.83
CA THR A 101 -8.29 -9.58 3.10
C THR A 101 -8.09 -10.44 1.86
N ARG A 102 -8.14 -9.82 0.67
CA ARG A 102 -7.94 -10.47 -0.62
C ARG A 102 -6.47 -10.45 -1.05
N ARG A 103 -6.15 -11.32 -2.01
CA ARG A 103 -4.80 -11.46 -2.57
C ARG A 103 -4.81 -11.64 -4.08
N CYS A 104 -5.13 -10.57 -4.79
CA CYS A 104 -5.06 -10.53 -6.24
C CYS A 104 -3.61 -10.70 -6.70
N GLY A 105 -3.35 -11.54 -7.71
CA GLY A 105 -1.98 -11.87 -8.14
C GLY A 105 -1.15 -10.71 -8.69
N PHE A 106 -1.77 -9.57 -8.96
CA PHE A 106 -1.13 -8.35 -9.47
C PHE A 106 -1.05 -7.21 -8.45
N CYS A 107 -1.77 -7.29 -7.32
CA CYS A 107 -1.91 -6.18 -6.39
C CYS A 107 -0.78 -6.21 -5.35
N ASP A 108 -0.16 -5.05 -5.09
CA ASP A 108 0.94 -4.93 -4.12
C ASP A 108 0.48 -4.47 -2.73
N VAL A 109 -0.80 -4.11 -2.58
CA VAL A 109 -1.40 -3.77 -1.27
C VAL A 109 -1.28 -4.96 -0.32
N MET A 110 -0.96 -4.69 0.96
CA MET A 110 -0.70 -5.72 1.95
C MET A 110 -1.90 -6.64 2.15
N THR A 111 -1.68 -7.96 2.06
CA THR A 111 -2.68 -8.94 2.49
C THR A 111 -2.54 -9.20 3.98
N ALA A 112 -3.50 -8.79 4.79
CA ALA A 112 -3.52 -8.99 6.23
C ALA A 112 -4.93 -8.85 6.82
N LYS A 113 -5.09 -9.20 8.10
CA LYS A 113 -6.33 -8.93 8.84
C LYS A 113 -6.49 -7.40 9.02
N PRO A 114 -7.61 -6.79 8.60
CA PRO A 114 -7.87 -5.37 8.77
C PRO A 114 -7.89 -4.93 10.24
N LEU A 115 -7.62 -3.64 10.44
CA LEU A 115 -7.89 -2.97 11.71
C LEU A 115 -9.41 -2.72 11.86
N PRO A 116 -9.89 -2.37 13.07
CA PRO A 116 -11.26 -1.90 13.24
C PRO A 116 -11.57 -0.73 12.31
N VAL A 117 -12.82 -0.63 11.86
CA VAL A 117 -13.28 0.50 11.04
C VAL A 117 -13.14 1.79 11.83
N ASP A 118 -12.54 2.79 11.19
CA ASP A 118 -12.41 4.13 11.73
C ASP A 118 -13.50 5.04 11.17
N GLU A 119 -14.46 5.41 12.01
CA GLU A 119 -15.59 6.27 11.64
C GLU A 119 -15.16 7.73 11.37
N GLU A 120 -13.99 8.14 11.84
CA GLU A 120 -13.43 9.48 11.62
C GLU A 120 -12.60 9.58 10.34
N GLU A 121 -12.29 8.46 9.68
CA GLU A 121 -11.53 8.42 8.43
C GLU A 121 -12.13 9.35 7.35
N PRO A 122 -13.46 9.35 7.07
CA PRO A 122 -14.05 10.26 6.09
C PRO A 122 -13.83 11.73 6.40
N ARG A 123 -13.87 12.12 7.68
CA ARG A 123 -13.61 13.51 8.12
C ARG A 123 -12.16 13.89 7.84
N ARG A 124 -11.22 13.01 8.15
CA ARG A 124 -9.78 13.24 7.89
C ARG A 124 -9.48 13.29 6.40
N VAL A 125 -10.12 12.45 5.58
CA VAL A 125 -10.02 12.54 4.10
C VAL A 125 -10.47 13.91 3.62
N ALA A 126 -11.63 14.40 4.06
CA ALA A 126 -12.13 15.73 3.68
C ALA A 126 -11.20 16.87 4.14
N GLU A 127 -10.66 16.76 5.36
CA GLU A 127 -9.67 17.70 5.89
C GLU A 127 -8.40 17.71 5.02
N ALA A 128 -7.93 16.52 4.62
CA ALA A 128 -6.77 16.36 3.78
C ALA A 128 -6.98 17.00 2.40
N VAL A 129 -8.10 16.70 1.74
CA VAL A 129 -8.47 17.27 0.43
C VAL A 129 -8.42 18.80 0.48
N ARG A 130 -9.01 19.39 1.52
CA ARG A 130 -9.05 20.85 1.70
C ARG A 130 -7.67 21.43 2.00
N ALA A 131 -6.94 20.84 2.93
CA ALA A 131 -5.63 21.32 3.36
C ALA A 131 -4.59 21.25 2.22
N MET A 132 -4.64 20.21 1.39
CA MET A 132 -3.76 20.04 0.24
C MET A 132 -4.20 20.84 -1.00
N GLY A 133 -5.41 21.38 -1.02
CA GLY A 133 -5.97 22.03 -2.21
C GLY A 133 -5.95 21.10 -3.44
N LEU A 134 -6.36 19.83 -3.26
CA LEU A 134 -6.39 18.86 -4.36
C LEU A 134 -7.34 19.33 -5.47
N ARG A 135 -6.90 19.21 -6.72
CA ARG A 135 -7.70 19.54 -7.90
C ARG A 135 -8.58 18.38 -8.36
N HIS A 136 -8.10 17.16 -8.13
CA HIS A 136 -8.80 15.93 -8.47
C HIS A 136 -8.58 14.88 -7.38
N VAL A 137 -9.65 14.18 -7.02
CA VAL A 137 -9.65 13.20 -5.94
C VAL A 137 -10.36 11.94 -6.39
N VAL A 138 -9.70 10.80 -6.20
CA VAL A 138 -10.33 9.48 -6.34
C VAL A 138 -10.35 8.80 -4.97
N VAL A 139 -11.44 8.14 -4.64
CA VAL A 139 -11.57 7.36 -3.41
C VAL A 139 -11.80 5.90 -3.79
N THR A 140 -10.92 5.03 -3.30
CA THR A 140 -11.04 3.56 -3.40
C THR A 140 -10.77 2.95 -2.03
N GLY A 141 -11.02 1.66 -1.83
CA GLY A 141 -10.78 1.00 -0.56
C GLY A 141 -10.28 -0.43 -0.72
N VAL A 142 -9.99 -1.05 0.42
CA VAL A 142 -9.72 -2.48 0.54
C VAL A 142 -10.97 -3.25 0.97
N ALA A 143 -10.94 -4.58 0.81
CA ALA A 143 -12.02 -5.49 1.19
C ALA A 143 -11.47 -6.62 2.04
#